data_AF-A0AAV5A2T8-F1
#
_entry.id   AF-A0AAV5A2T8-F1
#
_cell.length_a   1.000
_cell.length_b   1.000
_cell.length_c   1.000
_cell.angle_alpha   90.00
_cell.angle_beta   90.00
_cell.angle_gamma   90.00
#
_symmetry.space_group_name_H-M   'P 1'
#
loop_
_entity.id
_entity.type
_entity.pdbx_description
1 polymer ?
#
loop_
_entity_poly.entity_id
_entity_poly.type
_entity_poly.pdbx_seq_one_letter_code
_entity_poly.pdbx_strand_id
1 'polypeptide(L)'
;MDRKGHRRRDVVRRHAIRSFENLVALANDQERWQDARKMVWRDRGEPAVELATLKNCLEHALRGSIRAGALAFAIRSGFNLFLFLFRILRAPRPFKVMLLRRAILGQDSFRFGAMLGTFVFLYKYILNALPILLPPSTTDSSNNFDPSRWRNQFDGQKYAETIDEENDEFEVEETEEGETEAESDSLLVPTTGRLARLTPLRPLNTKPEEKGPILPTENVGRRLSIQAQAHQEWVRKRTKRWHAVFAGSIASLGLLFEKKGRRVAIAQQLFVRGLQGSYNEFSTKHNIKIPFGPVIVFSLACGPIMYAYLLRPETLSPGYNAWIQAASKTHRETILINKDLVREGHFNIGDMERILNHDTTHPTMRQRLNDELVRARTGDFGPRYASCAVVHPTVTSCTVQSIKAFIEVFGWSMPFYGALHLIPPLLFKRKSFMRDPKAKLLRALGGTIRSSTFLGTFVTIYYTYFCSKHRLHAYLTKNSTIQTGVPIPLLPFSNGKSPFITLPISLIDFLLSKQSFFLGGMLCGLALLVEARHRRPDFAMYVLPKALESAWRMARGRGMVKGPKVGGEVLNAYQPKTF
;
A
#
# COMPACT_ATOMS: atom_id res chain seq x y z
N MET A 1 -27.28 9.26 -32.49
CA MET A 1 -26.19 9.64 -31.56
C MET A 1 -26.35 8.90 -30.24
N ASP A 2 -25.79 7.70 -30.05
CA ASP A 2 -25.70 7.11 -28.69
C ASP A 2 -24.59 6.04 -28.53
N ARG A 3 -23.44 6.24 -29.20
CA ARG A 3 -22.28 5.33 -29.09
C ARG A 3 -21.30 5.72 -27.97
N LYS A 4 -21.39 6.95 -27.43
CA LYS A 4 -20.51 7.45 -26.36
C LYS A 4 -21.00 7.07 -24.94
N GLY A 5 -22.29 6.78 -24.77
CA GLY A 5 -22.89 6.34 -23.50
C GLY A 5 -22.62 4.87 -23.16
N HIS A 6 -22.70 3.97 -24.16
CA HIS A 6 -22.42 2.55 -23.99
C HIS A 6 -20.93 2.27 -23.71
N ARG A 7 -20.03 2.87 -24.51
CA ARG A 7 -18.57 2.69 -24.37
C ARG A 7 -18.03 3.18 -23.01
N ARG A 8 -18.71 4.14 -22.34
CA ARG A 8 -18.39 4.64 -20.99
C ARG A 8 -18.88 3.72 -19.87
N ARG A 9 -20.01 3.01 -20.04
CA ARG A 9 -20.48 1.98 -19.07
C ARG A 9 -19.55 0.78 -19.04
N ASP A 10 -18.98 0.40 -20.19
CA ASP A 10 -18.04 -0.74 -20.28
C ASP A 10 -16.69 -0.47 -19.62
N VAL A 11 -16.21 0.78 -19.62
CA VAL A 11 -14.96 1.17 -18.91
C VAL A 11 -15.16 1.20 -17.38
N VAL A 12 -16.35 1.60 -16.92
CA VAL A 12 -16.75 1.61 -15.50
C VAL A 12 -16.97 0.18 -14.99
N ARG A 13 -17.55 -0.71 -15.82
CA ARG A 13 -17.63 -2.16 -15.55
C ARG A 13 -16.25 -2.76 -15.37
N ARG A 14 -15.32 -2.53 -16.31
CA ARG A 14 -13.95 -3.09 -16.28
C ARG A 14 -13.14 -2.79 -15.01
N HIS A 15 -13.38 -1.68 -14.31
CA HIS A 15 -12.63 -1.32 -13.08
C HIS A 15 -13.21 -1.92 -11.78
N ALA A 16 -14.54 -2.00 -11.67
CA ALA A 16 -15.19 -2.75 -10.59
C ALA A 16 -14.97 -4.26 -10.77
N ILE A 17 -15.01 -4.71 -12.03
CA ILE A 17 -14.61 -6.05 -12.48
C ILE A 17 -13.14 -6.29 -12.12
N ARG A 18 -12.17 -5.39 -12.34
CA ARG A 18 -10.77 -5.60 -11.90
C ARG A 18 -10.54 -5.68 -10.39
N SER A 19 -11.34 -5.00 -9.57
CA SER A 19 -11.23 -5.08 -8.10
C SER A 19 -11.86 -6.37 -7.57
N PHE A 20 -12.98 -6.75 -8.17
CA PHE A 20 -13.63 -8.04 -7.96
C PHE A 20 -12.81 -9.20 -8.52
N GLU A 21 -12.16 -9.06 -9.68
CA GLU A 21 -11.24 -10.00 -10.32
C GLU A 21 -9.90 -10.05 -9.60
N ASN A 22 -9.44 -9.01 -8.90
CA ASN A 22 -8.29 -9.15 -8.01
C ASN A 22 -8.67 -9.92 -6.74
N LEU A 23 -9.89 -9.76 -6.23
CA LEU A 23 -10.47 -10.55 -5.14
C LEU A 23 -10.84 -11.98 -5.58
N VAL A 24 -11.30 -12.14 -6.81
CA VAL A 24 -11.69 -13.40 -7.46
C VAL A 24 -10.49 -14.11 -8.04
N ALA A 25 -9.42 -13.43 -8.44
CA ALA A 25 -8.12 -14.02 -8.75
C ALA A 25 -7.37 -14.35 -7.46
N LEU A 26 -7.53 -13.59 -6.37
CA LEU A 26 -7.13 -14.07 -5.04
C LEU A 26 -7.93 -15.31 -4.62
N ALA A 27 -9.24 -15.33 -4.87
CA ALA A 27 -10.13 -16.43 -4.52
C ALA A 27 -10.03 -17.65 -5.46
N ASN A 28 -9.69 -17.45 -6.75
CA ASN A 28 -9.46 -18.48 -7.77
C ASN A 28 -8.02 -19.01 -7.69
N ASP A 29 -7.01 -18.18 -7.40
CA ASP A 29 -5.67 -18.71 -7.07
C ASP A 29 -5.64 -19.44 -5.71
N GLN A 30 -6.68 -19.27 -4.88
CA GLN A 30 -6.92 -20.04 -3.66
C GLN A 30 -7.66 -21.36 -3.88
N GLU A 31 -8.07 -21.71 -5.10
CA GLU A 31 -8.84 -22.93 -5.40
C GLU A 31 -8.10 -24.25 -5.14
N ARG A 32 -6.82 -24.21 -4.72
CA ARG A 32 -6.03 -25.42 -4.45
C ARG A 32 -5.83 -25.77 -2.97
N TRP A 33 -6.41 -25.01 -2.05
CA TRP A 33 -6.46 -25.34 -0.62
C TRP A 33 -7.91 -25.53 -0.17
N GLN A 34 -8.57 -26.58 -0.66
CA GLN A 34 -9.94 -26.92 -0.26
C GLN A 34 -10.10 -27.02 1.26
N ASP A 35 -9.07 -27.48 1.98
CA ASP A 35 -9.11 -27.65 3.44
C ASP A 35 -8.85 -26.37 4.24
N ALA A 36 -7.93 -25.50 3.79
CA ALA A 36 -7.71 -24.20 4.44
C ALA A 36 -8.83 -23.20 4.10
N ARG A 37 -9.45 -23.34 2.92
CA ARG A 37 -10.66 -22.60 2.54
C ARG A 37 -11.78 -22.90 3.51
N LYS A 38 -12.11 -24.18 3.75
CA LYS A 38 -13.13 -24.62 4.74
C LYS A 38 -12.85 -24.13 6.17
N MET A 39 -11.60 -23.88 6.51
CA MET A 39 -11.20 -23.44 7.86
C MET A 39 -11.55 -21.97 8.13
N VAL A 40 -11.50 -21.11 7.11
CA VAL A 40 -11.73 -19.65 7.22
C VAL A 40 -13.03 -19.21 6.54
N TRP A 41 -13.38 -19.85 5.43
CA TRP A 41 -14.45 -19.50 4.52
C TRP A 41 -15.40 -20.69 4.34
N ARG A 42 -16.67 -20.35 4.12
CA ARG A 42 -17.74 -21.32 3.88
C ARG A 42 -17.70 -21.78 2.43
N ASP A 43 -18.08 -23.03 2.13
CA ASP A 43 -18.08 -23.49 0.75
C ASP A 43 -19.20 -22.80 -0.05
N ARG A 44 -18.89 -22.48 -1.31
CA ARG A 44 -19.79 -21.74 -2.22
C ARG A 44 -21.11 -22.52 -2.35
N GLY A 45 -22.23 -21.89 -1.97
CA GLY A 45 -23.56 -22.49 -2.11
C GLY A 45 -24.04 -23.33 -0.92
N GLU A 46 -23.26 -23.51 0.15
CA GLU A 46 -23.82 -24.03 1.40
C GLU A 46 -24.96 -23.08 1.86
N PRO A 47 -25.91 -23.50 2.70
CA PRO A 47 -26.83 -22.58 3.39
C PRO A 47 -26.16 -21.97 4.63
N ALA A 48 -26.32 -20.65 4.86
CA ALA A 48 -25.77 -20.02 6.06
C ALA A 48 -26.49 -20.60 7.29
N VAL A 49 -25.74 -20.92 8.35
CA VAL A 49 -26.34 -21.53 9.55
C VAL A 49 -27.36 -20.58 10.16
N GLU A 50 -28.62 -20.98 10.17
CA GLU A 50 -29.69 -20.22 10.81
C GLU A 50 -29.61 -20.41 12.34
N LEU A 51 -29.22 -19.34 13.03
CA LEU A 51 -29.13 -19.32 14.48
C LEU A 51 -30.41 -18.69 15.03
N ALA A 52 -31.31 -19.55 15.53
CA ALA A 52 -32.61 -19.17 16.09
C ALA A 52 -32.56 -18.90 17.61
N THR A 53 -31.61 -19.49 18.34
CA THR A 53 -31.51 -19.36 19.80
C THR A 53 -30.17 -18.74 20.22
N LEU A 54 -30.15 -18.10 21.40
CA LEU A 54 -28.92 -17.57 22.00
C LEU A 54 -27.88 -18.67 22.25
N LYS A 55 -28.33 -19.89 22.61
CA LYS A 55 -27.46 -21.07 22.77
C LYS A 55 -26.77 -21.45 21.47
N ASN A 56 -27.51 -21.48 20.35
CA ASN A 56 -26.92 -21.75 19.04
C ASN A 56 -25.94 -20.64 18.64
N CYS A 57 -26.26 -19.38 18.96
CA CYS A 57 -25.35 -18.25 18.74
C CYS A 57 -24.04 -18.41 19.53
N LEU A 58 -24.13 -18.82 20.79
CA LEU A 58 -22.97 -19.08 21.66
C LEU A 58 -22.09 -20.19 21.09
N GLU A 59 -22.69 -21.32 20.71
CA GLU A 59 -21.95 -22.45 20.15
C GLU A 59 -21.27 -22.09 18.82
N HIS A 60 -21.97 -21.36 17.94
CA HIS A 60 -21.40 -20.85 16.70
C HIS A 60 -20.23 -19.89 16.94
N ALA A 61 -20.37 -18.98 17.90
CA ALA A 61 -19.33 -18.04 18.29
C ALA A 61 -18.10 -18.76 18.85
N LEU A 62 -18.29 -19.77 19.70
CA LEU A 62 -17.24 -20.56 20.32
C LEU A 62 -16.46 -21.41 19.29
N ARG A 63 -17.17 -22.10 18.39
CA ARG A 63 -16.52 -22.84 17.28
C ARG A 63 -15.73 -21.89 16.38
N GLY A 64 -16.27 -20.70 16.11
CA GLY A 64 -15.59 -19.66 15.34
C GLY A 64 -14.34 -19.10 16.03
N SER A 65 -14.41 -18.86 17.34
CA SER A 65 -13.30 -18.30 18.11
C SER A 65 -12.13 -19.27 18.25
N ILE A 66 -12.39 -20.56 18.48
CA ILE A 66 -11.35 -21.58 18.56
C ILE A 66 -10.59 -21.67 17.23
N ARG A 67 -11.31 -21.72 16.10
CA ARG A 67 -10.69 -21.76 14.75
C ARG A 67 -9.85 -20.51 14.48
N ALA A 68 -10.42 -19.33 14.72
CA ALA A 68 -9.72 -18.07 14.49
C ALA A 68 -8.50 -17.91 15.40
N GLY A 69 -8.62 -18.27 16.68
CA GLY A 69 -7.53 -18.24 17.64
C GLY A 69 -6.40 -19.21 17.30
N ALA A 70 -6.74 -20.44 16.92
CA ALA A 70 -5.76 -21.45 16.48
C ALA A 70 -5.02 -21.03 15.21
N LEU A 71 -5.75 -20.49 14.21
CA LEU A 71 -5.14 -19.97 12.99
C LEU A 71 -4.21 -18.78 13.28
N ALA A 72 -4.65 -17.84 14.10
CA ALA A 72 -3.86 -16.68 14.49
C ALA A 72 -2.58 -17.09 15.24
N PHE A 73 -2.68 -18.06 16.15
CA PHE A 73 -1.55 -18.67 16.82
C PHE A 73 -0.58 -19.31 15.83
N ALA A 74 -1.07 -20.15 14.91
CA ALA A 74 -0.26 -20.85 13.92
C ALA A 74 0.48 -19.88 12.98
N ILE A 75 -0.20 -18.83 12.50
CA ILE A 75 0.43 -17.80 11.67
C ILE A 75 1.56 -17.11 12.43
N ARG A 76 1.31 -16.72 13.69
CA ARG A 76 2.30 -15.98 14.47
C ARG A 76 3.49 -16.85 14.88
N SER A 77 3.26 -18.09 15.29
CA SER A 77 4.32 -19.06 15.57
C SER A 77 5.10 -19.44 14.31
N GLY A 78 4.43 -19.57 13.16
CA GLY A 78 5.07 -19.79 11.87
C GLY A 78 6.01 -18.64 11.48
N PHE A 79 5.58 -17.40 11.68
CA PHE A 79 6.44 -16.23 11.44
C PHE A 79 7.64 -16.19 12.40
N ASN A 80 7.44 -16.46 13.70
CA ASN A 80 8.54 -16.52 14.66
C ASN A 80 9.54 -17.64 14.33
N LEU A 81 9.04 -18.80 13.90
CA LEU A 81 9.86 -19.93 13.45
C LEU A 81 10.65 -19.58 12.19
N PHE A 82 10.01 -18.90 11.23
CA PHE A 82 10.69 -18.41 10.04
C PHE A 82 11.83 -17.46 10.38
N LEU A 83 11.60 -16.47 11.25
CA LEU A 83 12.66 -15.58 11.73
C LEU A 83 13.77 -16.33 12.48
N PHE A 84 13.42 -17.35 13.26
CA PHE A 84 14.39 -18.22 13.92
C PHE A 84 15.26 -18.97 12.92
N LEU A 85 14.69 -19.46 11.80
CA LEU A 85 15.42 -20.18 10.76
C LEU A 85 16.52 -19.33 10.12
N PHE A 86 16.32 -18.01 9.96
CA PHE A 86 17.37 -17.11 9.49
C PHE A 86 18.46 -16.85 10.54
N ARG A 87 18.13 -16.98 11.84
CA ARG A 87 19.04 -16.71 12.95
C ARG A 87 19.81 -17.94 13.41
N ILE A 88 19.32 -19.15 13.09
CA ILE A 88 19.89 -20.42 13.53
C ILE A 88 21.31 -20.67 13.00
N LEU A 89 21.63 -20.08 11.84
CA LEU A 89 22.95 -20.17 11.20
C LEU A 89 24.03 -19.44 12.00
N ARG A 90 23.66 -18.46 12.84
CA ARG A 90 24.59 -17.68 13.67
C ARG A 90 24.50 -18.00 15.18
N ALA A 91 23.67 -18.95 15.60
CA ALA A 91 23.44 -19.22 17.03
C ALA A 91 24.24 -20.45 17.52
N PRO A 92 24.83 -20.42 18.75
CA PRO A 92 25.51 -21.56 19.35
C PRO A 92 24.54 -22.74 19.62
N ARG A 93 25.02 -23.98 19.44
CA ARG A 93 24.23 -25.23 19.51
C ARG A 93 23.34 -25.41 20.76
N PRO A 94 23.80 -25.16 22.02
CA PRO A 94 22.97 -25.44 23.21
C PRO A 94 21.75 -24.52 23.34
N PHE A 95 21.77 -23.33 22.73
CA PHE A 95 20.66 -22.37 22.80
C PHE A 95 19.57 -22.63 21.74
N LYS A 96 19.82 -23.50 20.75
CA LYS A 96 18.91 -23.72 19.61
C LYS A 96 17.58 -24.34 20.02
N VAL A 97 17.59 -25.33 20.91
CA VAL A 97 16.37 -26.03 21.36
C VAL A 97 15.50 -25.10 22.22
N MET A 98 16.11 -24.33 23.13
CA MET A 98 15.40 -23.35 23.95
C MET A 98 14.82 -22.22 23.10
N LEU A 99 15.57 -21.70 22.11
CA LEU A 99 15.05 -20.69 21.19
C LEU A 99 13.93 -21.25 20.29
N LEU A 100 14.04 -22.49 19.82
CA LEU A 100 13.01 -23.14 19.00
C LEU A 100 11.71 -23.29 19.78
N ARG A 101 11.77 -23.76 21.02
CA ARG A 101 10.60 -23.85 21.91
C ARG A 101 9.98 -22.47 22.14
N ARG A 102 10.79 -21.43 22.37
CA ARG A 102 10.31 -20.05 22.51
C ARG A 102 9.73 -19.47 21.21
N ALA A 103 10.21 -19.88 20.05
CA ALA A 103 9.69 -19.43 18.76
C ALA A 103 8.30 -20.01 18.47
N ILE A 104 8.10 -21.31 18.77
CA ILE A 104 6.84 -22.03 18.50
C ILE A 104 5.79 -21.77 19.60
N LEU A 105 6.20 -21.81 20.87
CA LEU A 105 5.32 -21.65 22.04
C LEU A 105 5.53 -20.29 22.72
N GLY A 106 5.88 -19.27 21.94
CA GLY A 106 6.10 -17.93 22.46
C GLY A 106 4.83 -17.34 23.08
N GLN A 107 4.98 -16.67 24.22
CA GLN A 107 3.89 -15.93 24.86
C GLN A 107 3.19 -14.96 23.88
N ASP A 108 3.95 -14.39 22.94
CA ASP A 108 3.45 -13.52 21.89
C ASP A 108 2.48 -14.20 20.91
N SER A 109 2.64 -15.49 20.64
CA SER A 109 1.70 -16.26 19.79
C SER A 109 0.40 -16.55 20.54
N PHE A 110 0.50 -16.94 21.83
CA PHE A 110 -0.67 -17.14 22.68
C PHE A 110 -1.49 -15.87 22.86
N ARG A 111 -0.85 -14.73 23.12
CA ARG A 111 -1.54 -13.43 23.26
C ARG A 111 -2.28 -13.03 21.99
N PHE A 112 -1.66 -13.24 20.83
CA PHE A 112 -2.28 -12.94 19.55
C PHE A 112 -3.44 -13.89 19.22
N GLY A 113 -3.27 -15.19 19.51
CA GLY A 113 -4.35 -16.18 19.40
C GLY A 113 -5.54 -15.84 20.29
N ALA A 114 -5.29 -15.50 21.56
CA ALA A 114 -6.32 -15.08 22.51
C ALA A 114 -7.01 -13.78 22.09
N MET A 115 -6.26 -12.81 21.55
CA MET A 115 -6.81 -11.58 20.98
C MET A 115 -7.79 -11.86 19.85
N LEU A 116 -7.39 -12.64 18.84
CA LEU A 116 -8.22 -12.97 17.68
C LEU A 116 -9.41 -13.86 18.07
N GLY A 117 -9.19 -14.85 18.92
CA GLY A 117 -10.25 -15.73 19.42
C GLY A 117 -11.33 -14.94 20.16
N THR A 118 -10.94 -14.10 21.11
CA THR A 118 -11.87 -13.25 21.88
C THR A 118 -12.61 -12.27 20.97
N PHE A 119 -11.90 -11.63 20.03
CA PHE A 119 -12.51 -10.72 19.07
C PHE A 119 -13.60 -11.43 18.24
N VAL A 120 -13.30 -12.59 17.67
CA VAL A 120 -14.25 -13.37 16.85
C VAL A 120 -15.42 -13.89 17.69
N PHE A 121 -15.16 -14.33 18.92
CA PHE A 121 -16.21 -14.75 19.86
C PHE A 121 -17.22 -13.62 20.09
N LEU A 122 -16.74 -12.48 20.58
CA LEU A 122 -17.59 -11.33 20.91
C LEU A 122 -18.32 -10.81 19.67
N TYR A 123 -17.61 -10.66 18.54
CA TYR A 123 -18.21 -10.18 17.30
C TYR A 123 -19.32 -11.11 16.82
N LYS A 124 -19.06 -12.42 16.69
CA LYS A 124 -20.04 -13.38 16.18
C LYS A 124 -21.21 -13.55 17.14
N TYR A 125 -20.96 -13.58 18.45
CA TYR A 125 -22.02 -13.72 19.43
C TYR A 125 -22.95 -12.51 19.39
N ILE A 126 -22.42 -11.30 19.52
CA ILE A 126 -23.21 -10.07 19.56
C ILE A 126 -23.95 -9.86 18.24
N LEU A 127 -23.28 -10.02 17.09
CA LEU A 127 -23.91 -9.81 15.78
C LEU A 127 -25.10 -10.76 15.54
N ASN A 128 -25.04 -11.99 16.05
CA ASN A 128 -26.11 -12.98 15.88
C ASN A 128 -27.16 -12.95 16.99
N ALA A 129 -26.80 -12.54 18.21
CA ALA A 129 -27.70 -12.41 19.35
C ALA A 129 -28.55 -11.14 19.28
N LEU A 130 -27.99 -10.01 18.81
CA LEU A 130 -28.71 -8.72 18.79
C LEU A 130 -30.03 -8.76 18.00
N PRO A 131 -30.11 -9.40 16.82
CA PRO A 131 -31.38 -9.52 16.08
C PRO A 131 -32.43 -10.37 16.79
N ILE A 132 -32.02 -11.27 17.70
CA ILE A 132 -32.92 -12.10 18.52
C ILE A 132 -33.42 -11.28 19.71
N LEU A 133 -32.53 -10.50 20.34
CA LEU A 133 -32.84 -9.66 21.50
C LEU A 133 -33.61 -8.39 21.12
N LEU A 134 -33.33 -7.83 19.95
CA LEU A 134 -33.91 -6.59 19.41
C LEU A 134 -34.41 -6.85 17.98
N PRO A 135 -35.57 -7.50 17.82
CA PRO A 135 -36.14 -7.74 16.51
C PRO A 135 -36.42 -6.42 15.79
N PRO A 136 -36.21 -6.33 14.46
CA PRO A 136 -36.54 -5.13 13.71
C PRO A 136 -38.05 -4.87 13.76
N SER A 137 -38.44 -3.62 14.06
CA SER A 137 -39.83 -3.16 14.03
C SER A 137 -40.42 -3.33 12.62
N THR A 138 -41.63 -3.89 12.54
CA THR A 138 -42.37 -4.18 11.30
C THR A 138 -42.74 -2.93 10.49
N THR A 139 -42.54 -1.72 11.04
CA THR A 139 -42.95 -0.43 10.48
C THR A 139 -41.91 0.28 9.59
N ASP A 140 -40.67 -0.23 9.44
CA ASP A 140 -39.63 0.37 8.58
C ASP A 140 -39.73 -0.12 7.11
N SER A 141 -40.95 -0.16 6.55
CA SER A 141 -41.25 -0.64 5.19
C SER A 141 -41.07 0.43 4.09
N SER A 142 -40.55 1.62 4.40
CA SER A 142 -40.51 2.74 3.43
C SER A 142 -39.35 2.72 2.43
N ASN A 143 -38.40 1.78 2.51
CA ASN A 143 -37.43 1.53 1.45
C ASN A 143 -37.76 0.22 0.73
N ASN A 144 -38.83 0.25 -0.08
CA ASN A 144 -39.13 -0.78 -1.06
C ASN A 144 -37.95 -0.90 -2.04
N PHE A 145 -37.02 -1.81 -1.74
CA PHE A 145 -36.16 -2.38 -2.76
C PHE A 145 -37.05 -3.26 -3.64
N ASP A 146 -37.49 -2.68 -4.76
CA ASP A 146 -38.21 -3.38 -5.81
C ASP A 146 -37.21 -4.18 -6.67
N PRO A 147 -37.21 -5.54 -6.58
CA PRO A 147 -36.33 -6.37 -7.39
C PRO A 147 -36.71 -6.39 -8.87
N SER A 148 -37.93 -5.97 -9.22
CA SER A 148 -38.44 -5.99 -10.60
C SER A 148 -37.86 -4.86 -11.45
N ARG A 149 -37.51 -3.72 -10.83
CA ARG A 149 -36.83 -2.59 -11.49
C ARG A 149 -35.47 -2.96 -12.08
N TRP A 150 -34.81 -3.99 -11.56
CA TRP A 150 -33.53 -4.51 -12.03
C TRP A 150 -33.66 -5.78 -12.89
N ARG A 151 -34.82 -6.46 -12.85
CA ARG A 151 -35.08 -7.68 -13.62
C ARG A 151 -35.19 -7.39 -15.13
N ASN A 152 -35.69 -6.23 -15.49
CA ASN A 152 -35.95 -5.87 -16.90
C ASN A 152 -34.75 -5.25 -17.63
N GLN A 153 -33.58 -5.10 -16.97
CA GLN A 153 -32.36 -4.56 -17.59
C GLN A 153 -31.38 -5.63 -18.09
N PHE A 154 -31.68 -6.92 -17.85
CA PHE A 154 -30.75 -8.03 -18.12
C PHE A 154 -31.30 -9.14 -19.00
N ASP A 155 -32.46 -8.96 -19.62
CA ASP A 155 -32.87 -9.80 -20.74
C ASP A 155 -32.27 -9.24 -22.03
N GLY A 156 -31.32 -9.97 -22.59
CA GLY A 156 -30.81 -9.78 -23.95
C GLY A 156 -29.36 -9.29 -24.04
N GLN A 157 -28.40 -10.22 -23.93
CA GLN A 157 -27.44 -10.48 -25.02
C GLN A 157 -26.51 -11.65 -24.66
N LYS A 158 -26.59 -12.69 -25.50
CA LYS A 158 -25.62 -13.79 -25.63
C LYS A 158 -24.20 -13.23 -25.75
N TYR A 159 -23.25 -13.70 -24.94
CA TYR A 159 -21.85 -13.86 -25.31
C TYR A 159 -21.24 -14.95 -24.41
N ALA A 160 -21.30 -16.17 -24.91
CA ALA A 160 -20.34 -17.21 -24.63
C ALA A 160 -19.37 -17.25 -25.84
N GLU A 161 -18.14 -17.66 -25.60
CA GLU A 161 -16.99 -17.79 -26.52
C GLU A 161 -16.05 -16.57 -26.63
N THR A 162 -14.76 -16.90 -26.72
CA THR A 162 -13.55 -16.06 -26.86
C THR A 162 -13.00 -15.34 -25.63
N ILE A 163 -12.21 -16.05 -24.81
CA ILE A 163 -10.90 -15.56 -24.30
C ILE A 163 -9.99 -16.80 -24.11
N ASP A 164 -9.42 -17.28 -25.22
CA ASP A 164 -8.07 -17.86 -25.22
C ASP A 164 -7.14 -16.78 -25.78
N GLU A 165 -5.95 -16.69 -25.21
CA GLU A 165 -4.76 -16.00 -25.73
C GLU A 165 -4.87 -14.49 -26.05
N GLU A 166 -4.30 -13.65 -25.18
CA GLU A 166 -3.70 -12.39 -25.65
C GLU A 166 -2.38 -12.17 -24.89
N ASN A 167 -1.29 -12.46 -25.61
CA ASN A 167 0.07 -12.07 -25.29
C ASN A 167 0.18 -10.55 -25.44
N ASP A 168 0.74 -9.85 -24.45
CA ASP A 168 1.19 -8.48 -24.63
C ASP A 168 2.48 -8.52 -25.47
N GLU A 169 2.33 -8.26 -26.78
CA GLU A 169 3.41 -7.88 -27.68
C GLU A 169 4.07 -6.58 -27.20
N PHE A 170 5.39 -6.59 -27.27
CA PHE A 170 6.28 -5.49 -26.95
C PHE A 170 6.64 -4.85 -28.30
N GLU A 171 6.07 -3.69 -28.63
CA GLU A 171 6.52 -2.90 -29.78
C GLU A 171 7.92 -2.36 -29.51
N VAL A 172 8.88 -2.84 -30.30
CA VAL A 172 10.20 -2.26 -30.49
C VAL A 172 10.12 -1.42 -31.77
N GLU A 173 10.26 -0.11 -31.66
CA GLU A 173 10.56 0.76 -32.79
C GLU A 173 12.02 0.55 -33.18
N GLU A 174 12.26 -0.14 -34.31
CA GLU A 174 13.51 -0.04 -35.06
C GLU A 174 13.19 0.42 -36.49
N THR A 175 14.02 1.36 -36.92
CA THR A 175 13.96 2.20 -38.13
C THR A 175 14.11 1.43 -39.44
N GLU A 176 13.33 1.82 -40.44
CA GLU A 176 13.41 1.36 -41.83
C GLU A 176 14.60 2.01 -42.59
N GLU A 177 15.47 1.17 -43.12
CA GLU A 177 16.19 1.28 -44.41
C GLU A 177 16.17 -0.19 -44.94
N GLY A 178 15.80 -0.60 -46.15
CA GLY A 178 15.83 -0.02 -47.49
C GLY A 178 16.16 -1.20 -48.43
N GLU A 179 15.33 -1.39 -49.48
CA GLU A 179 15.66 -2.03 -50.78
C GLU A 179 15.67 -3.58 -50.90
N THR A 180 14.70 -4.13 -51.67
CA THR A 180 14.80 -4.85 -52.99
C THR A 180 15.40 -6.28 -52.94
N GLU A 181 15.01 -7.32 -53.69
CA GLU A 181 14.06 -7.64 -54.76
C GLU A 181 14.17 -9.18 -55.02
N ALA A 182 13.20 -9.73 -55.77
CA ALA A 182 13.27 -10.92 -56.65
C ALA A 182 13.33 -12.35 -56.04
N GLU A 183 12.28 -13.16 -56.28
CA GLU A 183 12.20 -14.33 -57.22
C GLU A 183 12.80 -15.63 -56.65
N SER A 184 12.30 -16.85 -56.86
CA SER A 184 11.21 -17.45 -57.66
C SER A 184 11.07 -18.93 -57.19
N ASP A 185 9.94 -19.57 -57.54
CA ASP A 185 9.75 -21.01 -57.89
C ASP A 185 10.28 -22.13 -56.96
N SER A 186 9.68 -23.31 -56.79
CA SER A 186 8.49 -24.01 -57.30
C SER A 186 8.46 -25.43 -56.66
N LEU A 187 7.39 -26.19 -56.92
CA LEU A 187 7.30 -27.67 -57.02
C LEU A 187 6.73 -28.55 -55.86
N LEU A 188 5.50 -29.03 -56.17
CA LEU A 188 5.04 -30.43 -56.27
C LEU A 188 4.07 -31.05 -55.23
N VAL A 189 3.02 -31.62 -55.82
CA VAL A 189 1.78 -32.30 -55.35
C VAL A 189 2.01 -33.84 -55.30
N PRO A 190 1.04 -34.80 -55.25
CA PRO A 190 -0.31 -35.02 -54.62
C PRO A 190 -0.35 -36.35 -53.75
N THR A 191 -1.44 -36.93 -53.21
CA THR A 191 -2.58 -37.59 -53.90
C THR A 191 -3.57 -38.37 -52.97
N THR A 192 -4.82 -38.55 -53.45
CA THR A 192 -5.87 -39.60 -53.17
C THR A 192 -6.73 -39.52 -51.89
N GLY A 193 -8.03 -39.87 -51.82
CA GLY A 193 -9.04 -40.37 -52.78
C GLY A 193 -10.28 -41.07 -52.11
N ARG A 194 -11.54 -40.73 -52.51
CA ARG A 194 -12.84 -41.52 -52.48
C ARG A 194 -13.58 -41.81 -51.14
N LEU A 195 -14.92 -41.94 -51.01
CA LEU A 195 -16.08 -42.18 -51.92
C LEU A 195 -17.46 -41.85 -51.23
N ALA A 196 -18.55 -41.72 -52.00
CA ALA A 196 -19.91 -41.28 -51.63
C ALA A 196 -21.04 -42.37 -51.69
N ARG A 197 -22.21 -42.14 -51.04
CA ARG A 197 -23.60 -42.62 -51.40
C ARG A 197 -24.68 -42.10 -50.41
N LEU A 198 -25.66 -41.25 -50.79
CA LEU A 198 -27.01 -41.41 -51.42
C LEU A 198 -28.22 -41.66 -50.46
N THR A 199 -29.25 -40.80 -50.60
CA THR A 199 -30.60 -40.73 -49.97
C THR A 199 -31.71 -41.44 -50.78
N PRO A 200 -32.94 -41.66 -50.22
CA PRO A 200 -34.19 -41.26 -50.92
C PRO A 200 -35.39 -40.78 -50.01
N LEU A 201 -36.52 -40.37 -50.64
CA LEU A 201 -37.64 -39.48 -50.18
C LEU A 201 -39.04 -40.18 -49.88
N ARG A 202 -39.83 -39.61 -48.93
CA ARG A 202 -41.34 -39.40 -48.65
C ARG A 202 -42.50 -40.25 -49.30
N PRO A 203 -43.86 -40.16 -48.96
CA PRO A 203 -44.68 -39.55 -47.84
C PRO A 203 -46.03 -40.29 -47.36
N LEU A 204 -46.84 -39.63 -46.46
CA LEU A 204 -48.34 -39.60 -46.23
C LEU A 204 -49.08 -40.34 -45.03
N ASN A 205 -49.61 -39.50 -44.11
CA ASN A 205 -50.91 -39.44 -43.35
C ASN A 205 -51.44 -40.53 -42.36
N THR A 206 -51.74 -40.14 -41.09
CA THR A 206 -53.03 -40.30 -40.33
C THR A 206 -52.89 -39.78 -38.87
N LYS A 207 -53.98 -39.25 -38.28
CA LYS A 207 -54.23 -38.87 -36.86
C LYS A 207 -55.44 -39.71 -36.35
N PRO A 208 -55.84 -39.74 -35.05
CA PRO A 208 -55.22 -39.23 -33.80
C PRO A 208 -55.20 -40.28 -32.65
N GLU A 209 -54.39 -40.06 -31.59
CA GLU A 209 -54.73 -40.59 -30.26
C GLU A 209 -54.28 -39.60 -29.17
N GLU A 210 -55.21 -39.26 -28.29
CA GLU A 210 -55.17 -38.20 -27.29
C GLU A 210 -54.58 -38.75 -25.98
N LYS A 211 -53.40 -38.27 -25.58
CA LYS A 211 -52.89 -38.38 -24.20
C LYS A 211 -52.43 -37.00 -23.76
N GLY A 212 -53.05 -36.49 -22.69
CA GLY A 212 -52.86 -35.13 -22.18
C GLY A 212 -51.40 -34.77 -21.91
N PRO A 213 -51.06 -33.46 -21.90
CA PRO A 213 -49.70 -33.03 -21.70
C PRO A 213 -49.23 -33.34 -20.27
N ILE A 214 -48.33 -34.32 -20.15
CA ILE A 214 -47.45 -34.49 -19.00
C ILE A 214 -46.51 -33.29 -19.00
N LEU A 215 -46.72 -32.37 -18.06
CA LEU A 215 -45.78 -31.29 -17.77
C LEU A 215 -44.41 -31.89 -17.40
N PRO A 216 -43.31 -31.55 -18.09
CA PRO A 216 -41.99 -31.85 -17.59
C PRO A 216 -41.77 -30.96 -16.36
N THR A 217 -41.71 -31.56 -15.18
CA THR A 217 -41.15 -30.92 -13.98
C THR A 217 -39.65 -30.81 -14.17
N GLU A 218 -39.24 -29.84 -14.99
CA GLU A 218 -37.85 -29.46 -15.12
C GLU A 218 -37.54 -28.47 -13.98
N ASN A 219 -36.98 -29.00 -12.90
CA ASN A 219 -36.26 -28.22 -11.89
C ASN A 219 -34.99 -27.63 -12.53
N VAL A 220 -35.15 -26.73 -13.51
CA VAL A 220 -34.07 -25.86 -13.97
C VAL A 220 -33.91 -24.79 -12.90
N GLY A 221 -33.10 -25.11 -11.89
CA GLY A 221 -32.62 -24.13 -10.93
C GLY A 221 -31.97 -22.97 -11.70
N ARG A 222 -32.73 -21.88 -11.89
CA ARG A 222 -32.22 -20.63 -12.45
C ARG A 222 -31.01 -20.22 -11.63
N ARG A 223 -29.80 -20.42 -12.19
CA ARG A 223 -28.55 -19.96 -11.62
C ARG A 223 -28.59 -18.43 -11.60
N LEU A 224 -28.96 -17.87 -10.46
CA LEU A 224 -28.79 -16.45 -10.17
C LEU A 224 -27.32 -16.08 -10.45
N SER A 225 -27.10 -14.89 -11.00
CA SER A 225 -25.73 -14.43 -11.25
C SER A 225 -24.92 -14.42 -9.95
N ILE A 226 -23.63 -14.71 -10.05
CA ILE A 226 -22.68 -14.81 -8.93
C ILE A 226 -22.77 -13.57 -8.00
N GLN A 227 -23.07 -12.41 -8.57
CA GLN A 227 -23.29 -11.15 -7.83
C GLN A 227 -24.62 -11.12 -7.08
N ALA A 228 -25.71 -11.62 -7.66
CA ALA A 228 -27.01 -11.68 -7.01
C ALA A 228 -27.01 -12.66 -5.81
N GLN A 229 -26.25 -13.76 -5.91
CA GLN A 229 -26.11 -14.74 -4.83
C GLN A 229 -25.23 -14.22 -3.68
N ALA A 230 -24.10 -13.57 -3.98
CA ALA A 230 -23.24 -12.96 -2.96
C ALA A 230 -23.95 -11.84 -2.19
N HIS A 231 -24.84 -11.09 -2.86
CA HIS A 231 -25.65 -10.07 -2.19
C HIS A 231 -26.77 -10.67 -1.33
N GLN A 232 -27.35 -11.81 -1.74
CA GLN A 232 -28.30 -12.56 -0.90
C GLN A 232 -27.65 -13.15 0.37
N GLU A 233 -26.39 -13.58 0.30
CA GLU A 233 -25.65 -14.12 1.46
C GLU A 233 -25.36 -13.06 2.54
N TRP A 234 -25.11 -11.80 2.16
CA TRP A 234 -24.89 -10.70 3.12
C TRP A 234 -26.19 -10.14 3.73
N VAL A 235 -27.33 -10.30 3.04
CA VAL A 235 -28.57 -9.55 3.33
C VAL A 235 -29.63 -10.36 4.09
N ARG A 236 -29.47 -11.68 4.27
CA ARG A 236 -30.62 -12.52 4.68
C ARG A 236 -31.08 -12.42 6.14
N LYS A 237 -30.24 -12.07 7.11
CA LYS A 237 -30.75 -11.53 8.40
C LYS A 237 -30.90 -10.02 8.21
N ARG A 238 -32.14 -9.50 8.18
CA ARG A 238 -32.41 -8.04 8.27
C ARG A 238 -31.86 -7.52 9.61
N THR A 239 -30.58 -7.24 9.65
CA THR A 239 -29.91 -6.64 10.81
C THR A 239 -29.71 -5.17 10.52
N LYS A 240 -29.98 -4.32 11.51
CA LYS A 240 -29.72 -2.90 11.36
C LYS A 240 -28.20 -2.69 11.26
N ARG A 241 -27.74 -1.81 10.37
CA ARG A 241 -26.29 -1.58 10.12
C ARG A 241 -25.50 -1.27 11.40
N TRP A 242 -26.13 -0.61 12.38
CA TRP A 242 -25.49 -0.28 13.67
C TRP A 242 -25.15 -1.52 14.52
N HIS A 243 -25.81 -2.68 14.30
CA HIS A 243 -25.49 -3.92 15.01
C HIS A 243 -24.05 -4.37 14.76
N ALA A 244 -23.56 -4.24 13.52
CA ALA A 244 -22.19 -4.58 13.16
C ALA A 244 -21.18 -3.61 13.80
N VAL A 245 -21.51 -2.31 13.85
CA VAL A 245 -20.68 -1.29 14.51
C VAL A 245 -20.59 -1.56 16.01
N PHE A 246 -21.70 -1.87 16.65
CA PHE A 246 -21.76 -2.20 18.08
C PHE A 246 -20.99 -3.48 18.40
N ALA A 247 -21.23 -4.55 17.63
CA ALA A 247 -20.51 -5.81 17.78
C ALA A 247 -18.99 -5.63 17.60
N GLY A 248 -18.55 -4.87 16.59
CA GLY A 248 -17.14 -4.56 16.38
C GLY A 248 -16.53 -3.73 17.51
N SER A 249 -17.28 -2.78 18.06
CA SER A 249 -16.83 -1.93 19.17
C SER A 249 -16.58 -2.74 20.43
N ILE A 250 -17.50 -3.65 20.78
CA ILE A 250 -17.31 -4.55 21.94
C ILE A 250 -16.22 -5.59 21.65
N ALA A 251 -16.18 -6.16 20.45
CA ALA A 251 -15.16 -7.12 20.06
C ALA A 251 -13.73 -6.55 20.17
N SER A 252 -13.56 -5.24 20.03
CA SER A 252 -12.28 -4.57 20.21
C SER A 252 -11.65 -4.76 21.60
N LEU A 253 -12.43 -5.15 22.63
CA LEU A 253 -11.92 -5.55 23.95
C LEU A 253 -10.93 -6.72 23.86
N GLY A 254 -10.99 -7.53 22.80
CA GLY A 254 -9.97 -8.56 22.52
C GLY A 254 -8.55 -8.00 22.44
N LEU A 255 -8.37 -6.72 22.06
CA LEU A 255 -7.06 -6.04 22.05
C LEU A 255 -6.39 -6.01 23.43
N LEU A 256 -7.14 -6.17 24.53
CA LEU A 256 -6.57 -6.20 25.88
C LEU A 256 -5.61 -7.38 26.11
N PHE A 257 -5.71 -8.46 25.32
CA PHE A 257 -4.72 -9.55 25.37
C PHE A 257 -3.33 -9.13 24.84
N GLU A 258 -3.27 -8.11 23.99
CA GLU A 258 -2.00 -7.64 23.41
C GLU A 258 -1.23 -6.66 24.31
N LYS A 259 0.04 -6.43 24.00
CA LYS A 259 0.89 -5.44 24.69
C LYS A 259 0.47 -4.02 24.32
N LYS A 260 0.57 -3.05 25.26
CA LYS A 260 0.17 -1.65 25.06
C LYS A 260 0.67 -1.04 23.73
N GLY A 261 1.95 -1.23 23.40
CA GLY A 261 2.50 -0.72 22.13
C GLY A 261 1.90 -1.37 20.88
N ARG A 262 1.57 -2.67 20.92
CA ARG A 262 0.98 -3.38 19.79
C ARG A 262 -0.51 -3.05 19.61
N ARG A 263 -1.23 -2.81 20.72
CA ARG A 263 -2.63 -2.35 20.70
C ARG A 263 -2.79 -1.07 19.88
N VAL A 264 -1.92 -0.08 20.13
CA VAL A 264 -1.95 1.20 19.40
C VAL A 264 -1.71 0.97 17.90
N ALA A 265 -0.71 0.16 17.54
CA ALA A 265 -0.42 -0.15 16.14
C ALA A 265 -1.59 -0.85 15.43
N ILE A 266 -2.22 -1.84 16.09
CA ILE A 266 -3.38 -2.54 15.54
C ILE A 266 -4.57 -1.60 15.40
N ALA A 267 -4.85 -0.79 16.44
CA ALA A 267 -5.96 0.16 16.42
C ALA A 267 -5.82 1.19 15.30
N GLN A 268 -4.63 1.75 15.11
CA GLN A 268 -4.33 2.66 14.01
C GLN A 268 -4.58 2.01 12.64
N GLN A 269 -4.11 0.78 12.46
CA GLN A 269 -4.26 0.06 11.19
C GLN A 269 -5.73 -0.26 10.89
N LEU A 270 -6.47 -0.73 11.89
CA LEU A 270 -7.90 -1.02 11.76
C LEU A 270 -8.72 0.24 11.53
N PHE A 271 -8.39 1.35 12.19
CA PHE A 271 -9.05 2.64 11.99
C PHE A 271 -8.91 3.12 10.54
N VAL A 272 -7.69 3.09 9.99
CA VAL A 272 -7.43 3.52 8.60
C VAL A 272 -8.12 2.58 7.60
N ARG A 273 -8.13 1.27 7.85
CA ARG A 273 -8.89 0.31 7.01
C ARG A 273 -10.40 0.53 7.11
N GLY A 274 -10.91 0.90 8.29
CA GLY A 274 -12.31 1.31 8.48
C GLY A 274 -12.65 2.54 7.65
N LEU A 275 -11.82 3.59 7.71
CA LEU A 275 -11.98 4.79 6.88
C LEU A 275 -11.94 4.47 5.38
N GLN A 276 -11.02 3.59 4.95
CA GLN A 276 -10.97 3.12 3.57
C GLN A 276 -12.28 2.44 3.14
N GLY A 277 -12.82 1.58 4.01
CA GLY A 277 -14.12 0.93 3.78
C GLY A 277 -15.27 1.92 3.67
N SER A 278 -15.37 2.86 4.61
CA SER A 278 -16.40 3.92 4.60
C SER A 278 -16.30 4.82 3.38
N TYR A 279 -15.09 5.21 2.98
CA TYR A 279 -14.87 5.98 1.76
C TYR A 279 -15.30 5.20 0.51
N ASN A 280 -14.96 3.91 0.42
CA ASN A 280 -15.36 3.08 -0.71
C ASN A 280 -16.88 2.94 -0.81
N GLU A 281 -17.59 2.78 0.32
CA GLU A 281 -19.07 2.74 0.32
C GLU A 281 -19.65 4.09 -0.12
N PHE A 282 -19.16 5.19 0.46
CA PHE A 282 -19.60 6.55 0.15
C PHE A 282 -19.34 6.92 -1.31
N SER A 283 -18.13 6.70 -1.80
CA SER A 283 -17.70 6.92 -3.19
C SER A 283 -18.56 6.12 -4.17
N THR A 284 -18.89 4.87 -3.84
CA THR A 284 -19.78 4.04 -4.67
C THR A 284 -21.19 4.59 -4.73
N LYS A 285 -21.73 5.03 -3.59
CA LYS A 285 -23.09 5.61 -3.49
C LYS A 285 -23.23 6.94 -4.25
N HIS A 286 -22.21 7.79 -4.18
CA HIS A 286 -22.21 9.13 -4.77
C HIS A 286 -21.47 9.23 -6.11
N ASN A 287 -20.95 8.12 -6.63
CA ASN A 287 -20.16 8.05 -7.86
C ASN A 287 -18.97 9.03 -7.91
N ILE A 288 -18.32 9.28 -6.76
CA ILE A 288 -17.17 10.19 -6.65
C ILE A 288 -15.90 9.39 -6.92
N LYS A 289 -15.13 9.77 -7.96
CA LYS A 289 -13.84 9.13 -8.26
C LYS A 289 -12.74 10.19 -8.26
N ILE A 290 -11.82 10.07 -7.30
CA ILE A 290 -10.65 10.94 -7.21
C ILE A 290 -9.50 10.30 -8.02
N PRO A 291 -9.08 10.89 -9.15
CA PRO A 291 -7.92 10.39 -9.89
C PRO A 291 -6.68 10.46 -9.00
N PHE A 292 -5.84 9.43 -9.05
CA PHE A 292 -4.63 9.32 -8.22
C PHE A 292 -4.88 9.44 -6.70
N GLY A 293 -6.09 9.16 -6.20
CA GLY A 293 -6.44 9.27 -4.77
C GLY A 293 -5.41 8.66 -3.81
N PRO A 294 -4.92 7.42 -4.03
CA PRO A 294 -3.86 6.84 -3.20
C PRO A 294 -2.55 7.65 -3.18
N VAL A 295 -2.16 8.24 -4.32
CA VAL A 295 -0.93 9.06 -4.44
C VAL A 295 -1.11 10.37 -3.69
N ILE A 296 -2.29 10.99 -3.76
CA ILE A 296 -2.60 12.22 -3.01
C ILE A 296 -2.54 11.96 -1.50
N VAL A 297 -3.20 10.91 -1.03
CA VAL A 297 -3.19 10.52 0.40
C VAL A 297 -1.76 10.20 0.86
N PHE A 298 -1.01 9.44 0.06
CA PHE A 298 0.37 9.12 0.37
C PHE A 298 1.24 10.38 0.43
N SER A 299 1.11 11.29 -0.54
CA SER A 299 1.87 12.55 -0.59
C SER A 299 1.56 13.44 0.61
N LEU A 300 0.29 13.62 0.94
CA LEU A 300 -0.13 14.37 2.13
C LEU A 300 0.36 13.73 3.43
N ALA A 301 0.50 12.40 3.47
CA ALA A 301 1.06 11.69 4.63
C ALA A 301 2.59 11.82 4.73
N CYS A 302 3.31 11.90 3.60
CA CYS A 302 4.76 12.05 3.59
C CYS A 302 5.22 13.44 4.05
N GLY A 303 4.44 14.51 3.80
CA GLY A 303 4.71 15.86 4.29
C GLY A 303 4.99 15.96 5.79
N PRO A 304 4.04 15.61 6.68
CA PRO A 304 4.24 15.68 8.13
C PRO A 304 5.28 14.68 8.64
N ILE A 305 5.50 13.56 7.94
CA ILE A 305 6.53 12.58 8.29
C ILE A 305 7.93 13.15 8.07
N MET A 306 8.20 13.73 6.90
CA MET A 306 9.50 14.32 6.60
C MET A 306 9.75 15.57 7.43
N TYR A 307 8.71 16.39 7.66
CA TYR A 307 8.77 17.50 8.60
C TYR A 307 9.18 17.01 10.00
N ALA A 308 8.53 15.95 10.50
CA ALA A 308 8.84 15.40 11.81
C ALA A 308 10.25 14.81 11.85
N TYR A 309 10.65 14.02 10.86
CA TYR A 309 11.99 13.45 10.80
C TYR A 309 13.09 14.51 10.91
N LEU A 310 12.93 15.63 10.21
CA LEU A 310 13.98 16.65 10.11
C LEU A 310 13.94 17.72 11.19
N LEU A 311 12.77 18.00 11.77
CA LEU A 311 12.59 19.10 12.71
C LEU A 311 12.09 18.66 14.08
N ARG A 312 11.46 17.49 14.20
CA ARG A 312 10.84 16.95 15.42
C ARG A 312 10.95 15.42 15.49
N PRO A 313 12.15 14.82 15.42
CA PRO A 313 12.31 13.37 15.33
C PRO A 313 11.70 12.63 16.54
N GLU A 314 11.56 13.31 17.68
CA GLU A 314 10.91 12.82 18.88
C GLU A 314 9.41 12.50 18.71
N THR A 315 8.76 13.06 17.68
CA THR A 315 7.33 12.80 17.41
C THR A 315 7.11 11.56 16.55
N LEU A 316 8.16 10.97 15.98
CA LEU A 316 8.07 9.68 15.31
C LEU A 316 8.28 8.54 16.31
N SER A 317 7.82 7.33 15.95
CA SER A 317 8.17 6.15 16.75
C SER A 317 9.65 5.82 16.57
N PRO A 318 10.37 5.35 17.60
CA PRO A 318 11.82 5.14 17.52
C PRO A 318 12.23 4.20 16.38
N GLY A 319 11.51 3.09 16.21
CA GLY A 319 11.79 2.13 15.13
C GLY A 319 11.53 2.70 13.73
N TYR A 320 10.54 3.58 13.59
CA TYR A 320 10.28 4.23 12.31
C TYR A 320 11.32 5.32 12.01
N ASN A 321 11.73 6.09 13.03
CA ASN A 321 12.80 7.07 12.91
C ASN A 321 14.13 6.41 12.50
N ALA A 322 14.50 5.30 13.15
CA ALA A 322 15.68 4.52 12.78
C ALA A 322 15.61 3.96 11.36
N TRP A 323 14.43 3.54 10.91
CA TRP A 323 14.22 3.08 9.54
C TRP A 323 14.39 4.21 8.52
N ILE A 324 13.82 5.40 8.77
CA ILE A 324 14.01 6.57 7.89
C ILE A 324 15.49 6.99 7.88
N GLN A 325 16.16 7.00 9.03
CA GLN A 325 17.60 7.30 9.10
C GLN A 325 18.41 6.34 8.22
N ALA A 326 18.18 5.03 8.33
CA ALA A 326 18.86 4.04 7.52
C ALA A 326 18.55 4.18 6.00
N ALA A 327 17.31 4.57 5.67
CA ALA A 327 16.88 4.81 4.29
C ALA A 327 17.44 6.12 3.71
N SER A 328 17.69 7.14 4.54
CA SER A 328 18.16 8.46 4.10
C SER A 328 19.59 8.44 3.56
N LYS A 329 20.41 7.47 3.97
CA LYS A 329 21.85 7.39 3.66
C LYS A 329 22.65 8.65 4.03
N THR A 330 22.16 9.44 4.98
CA THR A 330 22.92 10.54 5.59
C THR A 330 23.47 10.14 6.95
N HIS A 331 24.43 10.91 7.44
CA HIS A 331 24.80 10.90 8.85
C HIS A 331 23.61 11.35 9.71
N ARG A 332 23.58 10.89 10.97
CA ARG A 332 22.52 11.27 11.92
C ARG A 332 22.72 12.72 12.38
N GLU A 333 23.98 13.11 12.51
CA GLU A 333 24.47 14.43 12.87
C GLU A 333 23.96 15.48 11.87
N THR A 334 23.88 15.16 10.57
CA THR A 334 23.27 16.02 9.54
C THR A 334 21.84 16.43 9.92
N ILE A 335 21.04 15.49 10.42
CA ILE A 335 19.64 15.73 10.79
C ILE A 335 19.56 16.60 12.03
N LEU A 336 20.43 16.37 13.02
CA LEU A 336 20.50 17.18 14.23
C LEU A 336 20.94 18.60 13.95
N ILE A 337 22.02 18.79 13.17
CA ILE A 337 22.51 20.11 12.76
C ILE A 337 21.41 20.87 12.01
N ASN A 338 20.73 20.22 11.05
CA ASN A 338 19.62 20.86 10.34
C ASN A 338 18.48 21.24 11.30
N LYS A 339 18.10 20.35 12.21
CA LYS A 339 17.04 20.57 13.20
C LYS A 339 17.37 21.76 14.10
N ASP A 340 18.58 21.81 14.65
CA ASP A 340 19.02 22.84 15.58
C ASP A 340 19.18 24.19 14.85
N LEU A 341 19.78 24.23 13.66
CA LEU A 341 19.87 25.44 12.83
C LEU A 341 18.50 26.04 12.48
N VAL A 342 17.54 25.22 12.05
CA VAL A 342 16.20 25.69 11.66
C VAL A 342 15.38 26.17 12.86
N ARG A 343 15.60 25.58 14.05
CA ARG A 343 14.76 25.82 15.23
C ARG A 343 15.34 26.85 16.18
N GLU A 344 16.64 26.77 16.41
CA GLU A 344 17.37 27.46 17.47
C GLU A 344 18.41 28.42 16.89
N GLY A 345 18.77 28.28 15.60
CA GLY A 345 19.73 29.16 14.92
C GLY A 345 21.19 28.87 15.23
N HIS A 346 21.46 27.81 15.99
CA HIS A 346 22.80 27.31 16.32
C HIS A 346 22.79 25.79 16.28
N PHE A 347 23.96 25.14 16.27
CA PHE A 347 24.08 23.69 16.32
C PHE A 347 25.18 23.26 17.29
N ASN A 348 25.13 22.01 17.75
CA ASN A 348 26.18 21.45 18.59
C ASN A 348 27.46 21.20 17.77
N ILE A 349 28.55 21.87 18.17
CA ILE A 349 29.87 21.76 17.52
C ILE A 349 30.33 20.30 17.43
N GLY A 350 30.06 19.47 18.45
CA GLY A 350 30.43 18.06 18.45
C GLY A 350 29.70 17.21 17.40
N ASP A 351 28.52 17.63 16.92
CA ASP A 351 27.85 16.97 15.79
C ASP A 351 28.60 17.24 14.48
N MET A 352 29.10 18.45 14.28
CA MET A 352 29.87 18.81 13.08
C MET A 352 31.25 18.17 13.08
N GLU A 353 31.94 18.14 14.22
CA GLU A 353 33.25 17.48 14.36
C GLU A 353 33.17 15.98 14.03
N ARG A 354 32.07 15.30 14.39
CA ARG A 354 31.85 13.89 14.01
C ARG A 354 31.74 13.69 12.50
N ILE A 355 31.12 14.61 11.78
CA ILE A 355 31.04 14.53 10.31
C ILE A 355 32.42 14.82 9.69
N LEU A 356 33.11 15.83 10.22
CA LEU A 356 34.43 16.24 9.75
C LEU A 356 35.47 15.11 9.88
N ASN A 357 35.46 14.42 11.01
CA ASN A 357 36.40 13.34 11.35
C ASN A 357 36.05 12.00 10.69
N HIS A 358 34.96 11.93 9.92
CA HIS A 358 34.60 10.71 9.22
C HIS A 358 35.54 10.47 8.01
N ASP A 359 36.05 9.25 7.87
CA ASP A 359 37.06 8.90 6.85
C ASP A 359 36.58 9.14 5.41
N THR A 360 35.28 8.94 5.17
CA THR A 360 34.66 9.07 3.84
C THR A 360 34.40 10.51 3.40
N THR A 361 34.70 11.51 4.25
CA THR A 361 34.48 12.92 3.92
C THR A 361 35.48 13.38 2.85
N HIS A 362 34.95 13.96 1.77
CA HIS A 362 35.75 14.43 0.64
C HIS A 362 36.62 15.63 1.07
N PRO A 363 37.89 15.74 0.64
CA PRO A 363 38.80 16.82 1.08
C PRO A 363 38.22 18.24 0.93
N THR A 364 37.62 18.56 -0.21
CA THR A 364 36.96 19.87 -0.44
C THR A 364 35.78 20.11 0.50
N MET A 365 35.03 19.07 0.86
CA MET A 365 33.91 19.21 1.81
C MET A 365 34.44 19.35 3.24
N ARG A 366 35.53 18.63 3.57
CA ARG A 366 36.24 18.75 4.85
C ARG A 366 36.72 20.19 5.08
N GLN A 367 37.29 20.82 4.05
CA GLN A 367 37.70 22.23 4.13
C GLN A 367 36.50 23.15 4.40
N ARG A 368 35.39 23.00 3.66
CA ARG A 368 34.17 23.81 3.88
C ARG A 368 33.56 23.59 5.27
N LEU A 369 33.56 22.35 5.76
CA LEU A 369 33.11 22.02 7.11
C LEU A 369 34.02 22.66 8.17
N ASN A 370 35.34 22.66 7.96
CA ASN A 370 36.29 23.36 8.83
C ASN A 370 36.04 24.87 8.85
N ASP A 371 35.83 25.50 7.70
CA ASP A 371 35.53 26.93 7.60
C ASP A 371 34.22 27.28 8.33
N GLU A 372 33.18 26.44 8.17
CA GLU A 372 31.91 26.55 8.91
C GLU A 372 32.11 26.36 10.42
N LEU A 373 32.93 25.39 10.84
CA LEU A 373 33.24 25.12 12.25
C LEU A 373 33.98 26.29 12.91
N VAL A 374 34.97 26.87 12.23
CA VAL A 374 35.74 28.03 12.73
C VAL A 374 34.81 29.22 12.93
N ARG A 375 33.92 29.52 11.96
CA ARG A 375 32.91 30.57 12.12
C ARG A 375 31.94 30.28 13.27
N ALA A 376 31.46 29.04 13.39
CA ALA A 376 30.54 28.66 14.45
C ALA A 376 31.15 28.84 15.85
N ARG A 377 32.45 28.60 16.01
CA ARG A 377 33.19 28.86 17.27
C ARG A 377 33.23 30.34 17.65
N THR A 378 33.09 31.25 16.68
CA THR A 378 32.98 32.70 16.91
C THR A 378 31.54 33.19 17.10
N GLY A 379 30.55 32.29 17.08
CA GLY A 379 29.13 32.60 17.24
C GLY A 379 28.34 32.76 15.94
N ASP A 380 29.00 32.71 14.78
CA ASP A 380 28.34 32.72 13.46
C ASP A 380 28.09 31.28 12.97
N PHE A 381 26.86 30.81 13.14
CA PHE A 381 26.43 29.47 12.70
C PHE A 381 25.97 29.42 11.24
N GLY A 382 26.03 30.55 10.51
CA GLY A 382 25.59 30.64 9.13
C GLY A 382 24.06 30.60 8.95
N PRO A 383 23.56 30.18 7.78
CA PRO A 383 22.14 30.20 7.50
C PRO A 383 21.36 29.14 8.30
N ARG A 384 20.05 29.33 8.46
CA ARG A 384 19.17 28.46 9.26
C ARG A 384 18.82 27.12 8.58
N TYR A 385 19.80 26.42 8.04
CA TYR A 385 19.70 25.09 7.44
C TYR A 385 21.07 24.44 7.29
N ALA A 386 21.13 23.10 7.24
CA ALA A 386 22.38 22.38 7.02
C ALA A 386 22.96 22.64 5.61
N SER A 387 24.24 22.99 5.54
CA SER A 387 24.95 23.22 4.29
C SER A 387 25.09 21.93 3.46
N CYS A 388 25.36 22.06 2.15
CA CYS A 388 25.61 20.89 1.30
C CYS A 388 26.79 20.04 1.81
N ALA A 389 27.79 20.67 2.45
CA ALA A 389 28.93 19.96 3.03
C ALA A 389 28.52 19.08 4.22
N VAL A 390 27.53 19.53 5.01
CA VAL A 390 26.93 18.73 6.09
C VAL A 390 25.98 17.64 5.56
N VAL A 391 25.24 17.92 4.48
CA VAL A 391 24.23 17.00 3.92
C VAL A 391 24.86 15.81 3.19
N HIS A 392 25.89 16.07 2.39
CA HIS A 392 26.55 15.04 1.58
C HIS A 392 28.07 15.19 1.57
N PRO A 393 28.74 14.98 2.73
CA PRO A 393 30.17 15.22 2.90
C PRO A 393 31.06 14.38 1.97
N THR A 394 30.55 13.26 1.45
CA THR A 394 31.31 12.34 0.60
C THR A 394 31.46 12.80 -0.85
N VAL A 395 30.64 13.76 -1.31
CA VAL A 395 30.62 14.21 -2.71
C VAL A 395 30.41 15.72 -2.81
N THR A 396 31.01 16.34 -3.82
CA THR A 396 30.96 17.79 -4.01
C THR A 396 29.72 18.27 -4.77
N SER A 397 29.13 17.40 -5.60
CA SER A 397 27.98 17.71 -6.46
C SER A 397 26.67 17.14 -5.92
N CYS A 398 25.62 17.97 -5.85
CA CYS A 398 24.29 17.54 -5.41
C CYS A 398 23.64 16.55 -6.39
N THR A 399 23.92 16.67 -7.69
CA THR A 399 23.39 15.73 -8.69
C THR A 399 24.03 14.37 -8.51
N VAL A 400 25.34 14.34 -8.30
CA VAL A 400 26.09 13.10 -8.00
C VAL A 400 25.58 12.49 -6.70
N GLN A 401 25.34 13.29 -5.65
CA GLN A 401 24.72 12.79 -4.43
C GLN A 401 23.35 12.14 -4.68
N SER A 402 22.53 12.76 -5.51
CA SER A 402 21.17 12.28 -5.79
C SER A 402 21.18 10.93 -6.52
N ILE A 403 22.12 10.74 -7.45
CA ILE A 403 22.36 9.47 -8.15
C ILE A 403 22.96 8.42 -7.19
N LYS A 404 23.97 8.81 -6.41
CA LYS A 404 24.61 7.93 -5.42
C LYS A 404 23.58 7.41 -4.41
N ALA A 405 22.77 8.31 -3.85
CA ALA A 405 21.71 7.96 -2.92
C ALA A 405 20.66 7.03 -3.57
N PHE A 406 20.31 7.27 -4.84
CA PHE A 406 19.42 6.37 -5.58
C PHE A 406 19.98 4.94 -5.61
N ILE A 407 21.22 4.76 -6.05
CA ILE A 407 21.86 3.45 -6.21
C ILE A 407 22.02 2.75 -4.85
N GLU A 408 22.48 3.48 -3.83
CA GLU A 408 22.67 2.93 -2.47
C GLU A 408 21.35 2.49 -1.84
N VAL A 409 20.29 3.30 -1.96
CA VAL A 409 18.96 2.97 -1.42
C VAL A 409 18.31 1.86 -2.23
N PHE A 410 18.43 1.90 -3.55
CA PHE A 410 17.96 0.85 -4.44
C PHE A 410 18.56 -0.49 -4.01
N GLY A 411 19.89 -0.61 -4.00
CA GLY A 411 20.58 -1.85 -3.61
C GLY A 411 20.28 -2.29 -2.18
N TRP A 412 20.27 -1.35 -1.22
CA TRP A 412 19.94 -1.65 0.18
C TRP A 412 18.51 -2.16 0.37
N SER A 413 17.57 -1.70 -0.45
CA SER A 413 16.15 -2.07 -0.31
C SER A 413 15.78 -3.39 -0.99
N MET A 414 16.61 -3.86 -1.94
CA MET A 414 16.39 -5.09 -2.71
C MET A 414 16.16 -6.34 -1.84
N PRO A 415 16.92 -6.62 -0.76
CA PRO A 415 16.70 -7.82 0.05
C PRO A 415 15.33 -7.86 0.71
N PHE A 416 14.85 -6.71 1.20
CA PHE A 416 13.55 -6.63 1.89
C PHE A 416 12.39 -6.78 0.91
N TYR A 417 12.44 -6.10 -0.24
CA TYR A 417 11.41 -6.22 -1.27
C TYR A 417 11.47 -7.56 -2.00
N GLY A 418 12.66 -8.11 -2.19
CA GLY A 418 12.87 -9.45 -2.75
C GLY A 418 12.20 -10.51 -1.89
N ALA A 419 12.42 -10.45 -0.58
CA ALA A 419 11.72 -11.29 0.38
C ALA A 419 10.19 -11.09 0.28
N LEU A 420 9.70 -9.85 0.24
CA LEU A 420 8.27 -9.55 0.16
C LEU A 420 7.60 -10.11 -1.11
N HIS A 421 8.27 -10.07 -2.25
CA HIS A 421 7.73 -10.55 -3.53
C HIS A 421 7.93 -12.05 -3.74
N LEU A 422 8.96 -12.67 -3.13
CA LEU A 422 9.27 -14.08 -3.30
C LEU A 422 8.61 -14.98 -2.25
N ILE A 423 8.52 -14.53 -1.00
CA ILE A 423 8.02 -15.35 0.12
C ILE A 423 6.55 -15.74 -0.06
N PRO A 424 5.60 -14.84 -0.38
CA PRO A 424 4.20 -15.23 -0.49
C PRO A 424 3.97 -16.28 -1.60
N PRO A 425 4.55 -16.15 -2.82
CA PRO A 425 4.52 -17.23 -3.80
C PRO A 425 5.15 -18.54 -3.32
N LEU A 426 6.30 -18.48 -2.64
CA LEU A 426 7.01 -19.67 -2.16
C LEU A 426 6.23 -20.43 -1.07
N LEU A 427 5.61 -19.71 -0.15
CA LEU A 427 4.85 -20.28 0.96
C LEU A 427 3.45 -20.73 0.55
N PHE A 428 2.70 -19.86 -0.13
CA PHE A 428 1.28 -20.09 -0.38
C PHE A 428 0.98 -20.69 -1.76
N LYS A 429 1.90 -20.51 -2.73
CA LYS A 429 1.75 -20.97 -4.12
C LYS A 429 2.84 -21.96 -4.55
N ARG A 430 3.41 -22.73 -3.61
CA ARG A 430 4.54 -23.66 -3.86
C ARG A 430 4.35 -24.57 -5.09
N LYS A 431 3.15 -25.15 -5.28
CA LYS A 431 2.88 -26.01 -6.46
C LYS A 431 2.91 -25.24 -7.78
N SER A 432 2.34 -24.02 -7.80
CA SER A 432 2.39 -23.15 -8.99
C SER A 432 3.82 -22.64 -9.24
N PHE A 433 4.57 -22.35 -8.18
CA PHE A 433 5.98 -21.98 -8.27
C PHE A 433 6.84 -23.12 -8.83
N MET A 434 6.62 -24.36 -8.38
CA MET A 434 7.36 -25.52 -8.89
C MET A 434 7.03 -25.88 -10.34
N ARG A 435 5.83 -25.52 -10.85
CA ARG A 435 5.47 -25.75 -12.25
C ARG A 435 6.17 -24.79 -13.21
N ASP A 436 6.29 -23.53 -12.82
CA ASP A 436 6.93 -22.49 -13.63
C ASP A 436 7.77 -21.55 -12.75
N PRO A 437 8.95 -22.02 -12.31
CA PRO A 437 9.79 -21.26 -11.38
C PRO A 437 10.38 -20.02 -12.05
N LYS A 438 10.69 -20.09 -13.35
CA LYS A 438 11.35 -18.99 -14.09
C LYS A 438 10.43 -17.78 -14.21
N ALA A 439 9.19 -17.95 -14.68
CA ALA A 439 8.29 -16.80 -14.84
C ALA A 439 7.91 -16.17 -13.49
N LYS A 440 7.73 -16.99 -12.44
CA LYS A 440 7.43 -16.49 -11.09
C LYS A 440 8.63 -15.75 -10.50
N LEU A 441 9.85 -16.23 -10.73
CA LEU A 441 11.07 -15.54 -10.28
C LEU A 441 11.28 -14.23 -11.03
N LEU A 442 11.11 -14.20 -12.36
CA LEU A 442 11.21 -12.98 -13.17
C LEU A 442 10.15 -11.95 -12.75
N ARG A 443 8.92 -12.39 -12.49
CA ARG A 443 7.85 -11.51 -11.98
C ARG A 443 8.18 -10.96 -10.59
N ALA A 444 8.72 -11.79 -9.69
CA ALA A 444 9.15 -11.36 -8.37
C ALA A 444 10.34 -10.37 -8.46
N LEU A 445 11.28 -10.60 -9.37
CA LEU A 445 12.39 -9.70 -9.66
C LEU A 445 11.90 -8.36 -10.20
N GLY A 446 11.01 -8.35 -11.19
CA GLY A 446 10.40 -7.13 -11.71
C GLY A 446 9.60 -6.36 -10.64
N GLY A 447 8.92 -7.07 -9.74
CA GLY A 447 8.27 -6.48 -8.55
C GLY A 447 9.28 -5.84 -7.59
N THR A 448 10.40 -6.52 -7.36
CA THR A 448 11.50 -6.08 -6.49
C THR A 448 12.17 -4.83 -7.05
N ILE A 449 12.61 -4.86 -8.31
CA ILE A 449 13.22 -3.72 -8.99
C ILE A 449 12.29 -2.50 -8.91
N ARG A 450 11.01 -2.66 -9.28
CA ARG A 450 10.03 -1.57 -9.21
C ARG A 450 9.89 -0.97 -7.80
N SER A 451 9.82 -1.82 -6.77
CA SER A 451 9.68 -1.38 -5.37
C SER A 451 10.93 -0.67 -4.87
N SER A 452 12.11 -1.17 -5.25
CA SER A 452 13.40 -0.56 -4.94
C SER A 452 13.57 0.79 -5.66
N THR A 453 13.16 0.88 -6.93
CA THR A 453 13.12 2.14 -7.69
C THR A 453 12.19 3.14 -7.04
N PHE A 454 11.01 2.73 -6.56
CA PHE A 454 10.10 3.60 -5.82
C PHE A 454 10.79 4.24 -4.61
N LEU A 455 11.46 3.45 -3.77
CA LEU A 455 12.12 3.97 -2.58
C LEU A 455 13.36 4.81 -2.92
N GLY A 456 14.15 4.40 -3.92
CA GLY A 456 15.27 5.20 -4.42
C GLY A 456 14.80 6.56 -4.93
N THR A 457 13.75 6.58 -5.75
CA THR A 457 13.14 7.80 -6.30
C THR A 457 12.64 8.73 -5.20
N PHE A 458 12.01 8.18 -4.15
CA PHE A 458 11.57 8.96 -2.99
C PHE A 458 12.72 9.76 -2.37
N VAL A 459 13.86 9.10 -2.15
CA VAL A 459 15.05 9.71 -1.54
C VAL A 459 15.70 10.71 -2.50
N THR A 460 15.82 10.38 -3.78
CA THR A 460 16.34 11.28 -4.82
C THR A 460 15.55 12.57 -4.95
N ILE A 461 14.20 12.49 -4.92
CA ILE A 461 13.33 13.67 -4.92
C ILE A 461 13.65 14.54 -3.70
N TYR A 462 13.81 13.94 -2.52
CA TYR A 462 14.08 14.71 -1.31
C TYR A 462 15.44 15.42 -1.34
N TYR A 463 16.50 14.71 -1.72
CA TYR A 463 17.84 15.32 -1.85
C TYR A 463 17.86 16.45 -2.87
N THR A 464 17.25 16.22 -4.04
CA THR A 464 17.17 17.23 -5.10
C THR A 464 16.39 18.45 -4.60
N TYR A 465 15.24 18.23 -3.97
CA TYR A 465 14.42 19.32 -3.40
C TYR A 465 15.20 20.10 -2.33
N PHE A 466 15.78 19.42 -1.35
CA PHE A 466 16.49 20.05 -0.25
C PHE A 466 17.68 20.87 -0.77
N CYS A 467 18.54 20.29 -1.61
CA CYS A 467 19.72 20.98 -2.12
C CYS A 467 19.36 22.14 -3.05
N SER A 468 18.41 21.95 -3.98
CA SER A 468 17.99 22.99 -4.92
C SER A 468 17.32 24.16 -4.20
N LYS A 469 16.47 23.88 -3.20
CA LYS A 469 15.84 24.90 -2.36
C LYS A 469 16.86 25.81 -1.67
N HIS A 470 17.86 25.22 -1.03
CA HIS A 470 18.87 25.98 -0.27
C HIS A 470 19.90 26.67 -1.16
N ARG A 471 20.25 26.08 -2.32
CA ARG A 471 21.06 26.75 -3.34
C ARG A 471 20.35 27.95 -3.93
N LEU A 472 19.05 27.81 -4.25
CA LEU A 472 18.22 28.90 -4.72
C LEU A 472 18.15 30.02 -3.68
N HIS A 473 17.92 29.68 -2.41
CA HIS A 473 17.93 30.65 -1.32
C HIS A 473 19.27 31.40 -1.23
N ALA A 474 20.40 30.69 -1.27
CA ALA A 474 21.73 31.32 -1.21
C ALA A 474 22.00 32.25 -2.41
N TYR A 475 21.59 31.86 -3.62
CA TYR A 475 21.70 32.67 -4.82
C TYR A 475 20.85 33.96 -4.72
N LEU A 476 19.58 33.81 -4.32
CA LEU A 476 18.67 34.95 -4.18
C LEU A 476 19.12 35.91 -3.07
N THR A 477 19.64 35.39 -1.94
CA THR A 477 20.10 36.22 -0.81
C THR A 477 21.36 37.00 -1.18
N LYS A 478 22.34 36.36 -1.84
CA LYS A 478 23.59 37.03 -2.26
C LYS A 478 23.34 38.19 -3.23
N ASN A 479 22.31 38.07 -4.07
CA ASN A 479 21.96 39.07 -5.08
C ASN A 479 20.90 40.08 -4.60
N SER A 480 20.36 39.91 -3.38
CA SER A 480 19.28 40.74 -2.82
C SER A 480 19.74 42.05 -2.17
N THR A 481 21.01 42.44 -2.31
CA THR A 481 21.60 43.66 -1.75
C THR A 481 21.05 44.98 -2.35
N ILE A 482 19.99 44.94 -3.14
CA ILE A 482 19.27 46.14 -3.60
C ILE A 482 17.82 46.01 -3.17
N GLN A 483 17.40 46.91 -2.28
CA GLN A 483 16.00 47.16 -1.93
C GLN A 483 15.14 47.14 -3.21
N THR A 484 14.04 46.38 -3.18
CA THR A 484 13.09 46.09 -4.29
C THR A 484 13.51 44.99 -5.28
N GLY A 485 13.36 43.72 -4.87
CA GLY A 485 13.09 42.57 -5.75
C GLY A 485 14.23 42.16 -6.69
N VAL A 486 14.67 40.90 -6.61
CA VAL A 486 15.69 40.36 -7.52
C VAL A 486 15.11 40.28 -8.95
N PRO A 487 15.66 40.98 -9.95
CA PRO A 487 15.28 40.82 -11.34
C PRO A 487 15.81 39.49 -11.88
N ILE A 488 14.94 38.49 -12.06
CA ILE A 488 15.32 37.19 -12.66
C ILE A 488 15.05 37.25 -14.18
N PRO A 489 16.05 37.00 -15.06
CA PRO A 489 15.84 36.91 -16.49
C PRO A 489 15.14 35.59 -16.84
N LEU A 490 13.90 35.67 -17.33
CA LEU A 490 13.16 34.53 -17.87
C LEU A 490 13.36 34.46 -19.39
N LEU A 491 14.26 33.59 -19.83
CA LEU A 491 14.52 33.19 -21.23
C LEU A 491 15.01 34.32 -22.17
N PRO A 492 15.86 34.01 -23.17
CA PRO A 492 16.22 34.97 -24.19
C PRO A 492 15.03 35.08 -25.17
N PHE A 493 14.11 36.01 -24.93
CA PHE A 493 13.09 36.34 -25.92
C PHE A 493 13.60 37.45 -26.84
N SER A 494 13.46 37.23 -28.15
CA SER A 494 14.08 37.94 -29.28
C SER A 494 13.84 39.46 -29.38
N ASN A 495 13.10 40.11 -28.47
CA ASN A 495 12.56 41.46 -28.70
C ASN A 495 12.90 42.50 -27.61
N GLY A 496 14.13 42.50 -27.11
CA GLY A 496 14.77 43.70 -26.53
C GLY A 496 14.16 44.32 -25.25
N LYS A 497 13.14 43.69 -24.63
CA LYS A 497 12.56 44.10 -23.33
C LYS A 497 12.30 42.86 -22.49
N SER A 498 13.21 42.49 -21.61
CA SER A 498 12.96 41.42 -20.62
C SER A 498 12.07 41.97 -19.50
N PRO A 499 10.85 41.46 -19.28
CA PRO A 499 10.08 41.81 -18.10
C PRO A 499 10.80 41.22 -16.88
N PHE A 500 11.46 42.08 -16.09
CA PHE A 500 12.03 41.68 -14.82
C PHE A 500 10.89 41.33 -13.86
N ILE A 501 10.77 40.06 -13.45
CA ILE A 501 9.85 39.67 -12.39
C ILE A 501 10.54 39.91 -11.05
N THR A 502 10.05 40.88 -10.28
CA THR A 502 10.47 41.11 -8.90
C THR A 502 9.91 40.00 -8.00
N LEU A 503 10.77 39.12 -7.50
CA LEU A 503 10.36 38.09 -6.56
C LEU A 503 10.06 38.71 -5.18
N PRO A 504 8.88 38.48 -4.57
CA PRO A 504 8.58 38.99 -3.23
C PRO A 504 9.46 38.31 -2.17
N ILE A 505 9.93 39.07 -1.17
CA ILE A 505 10.78 38.58 -0.07
C ILE A 505 10.12 37.41 0.67
N SER A 506 8.79 37.44 0.82
CA SER A 506 8.02 36.35 1.44
C SER A 506 8.20 34.99 0.75
N LEU A 507 8.49 34.97 -0.56
CA LEU A 507 8.76 33.73 -1.29
C LEU A 507 10.18 33.22 -1.01
N ILE A 508 11.14 34.12 -0.79
CA ILE A 508 12.51 33.77 -0.37
C ILE A 508 12.46 33.23 1.07
N ASP A 509 11.74 33.90 1.96
CA ASP A 509 11.52 33.45 3.34
C ASP A 509 10.77 32.11 3.40
N PHE A 510 9.85 31.88 2.46
CA PHE A 510 9.18 30.58 2.34
C PHE A 510 10.17 29.45 2.09
N LEU A 511 11.25 29.66 1.32
CA LEU A 511 12.30 28.66 1.12
C LEU A 511 12.99 28.28 2.43
N LEU A 512 13.10 29.18 3.41
CA LEU A 512 13.63 28.87 4.74
C LEU A 512 12.57 28.42 5.74
N SER A 513 11.30 28.69 5.45
CA SER A 513 10.19 28.42 6.36
C SER A 513 10.12 26.93 6.75
N LYS A 514 9.63 26.66 7.96
CA LYS A 514 9.40 25.30 8.46
C LYS A 514 8.41 24.54 7.55
N GLN A 515 7.51 25.26 6.89
CA GLN A 515 6.51 24.74 5.96
C GLN A 515 7.14 24.17 4.68
N SER A 516 8.30 24.69 4.23
CA SER A 516 8.98 24.14 3.06
C SER A 516 9.40 22.67 3.25
N PHE A 517 9.75 22.25 4.46
CA PHE A 517 10.09 20.85 4.77
C PHE A 517 8.88 19.92 4.59
N PHE A 518 7.68 20.42 4.89
CA PHE A 518 6.43 19.70 4.63
C PHE A 518 6.19 19.54 3.13
N LEU A 519 6.42 20.60 2.33
CA LEU A 519 6.30 20.55 0.88
C LEU A 519 7.28 19.54 0.26
N GLY A 520 8.53 19.51 0.74
CA GLY A 520 9.51 18.51 0.31
C GLY A 520 9.04 17.09 0.53
N GLY A 521 8.46 16.81 1.71
CA GLY A 521 7.85 15.51 1.99
C GLY A 521 6.66 15.18 1.09
N MET A 522 5.81 16.16 0.77
CA MET A 522 4.71 15.95 -0.18
C MET A 522 5.19 15.59 -1.57
N LEU A 523 6.22 16.28 -2.08
CA LEU A 523 6.80 16.01 -3.39
C LEU A 523 7.38 14.59 -3.48
N CYS A 524 8.02 14.11 -2.42
CA CYS A 524 8.48 12.71 -2.36
C CYS A 524 7.35 11.69 -2.51
N GLY A 525 6.12 12.06 -2.15
CA GLY A 525 4.94 11.24 -2.36
C GLY A 525 4.67 10.86 -3.81
N LEU A 526 5.11 11.69 -4.76
CA LEU A 526 5.00 11.43 -6.20
C LEU A 526 5.79 10.20 -6.64
N ALA A 527 6.80 9.79 -5.88
CA ALA A 527 7.52 8.54 -6.13
C ALA A 527 6.58 7.33 -6.20
N LEU A 528 5.43 7.36 -5.51
CA LEU A 528 4.44 6.28 -5.54
C LEU A 528 3.89 6.00 -6.96
N LEU A 529 4.05 6.92 -7.90
CA LEU A 529 3.72 6.68 -9.31
C LEU A 529 4.57 5.59 -9.96
N VAL A 530 5.80 5.37 -9.49
CA VAL A 530 6.69 4.28 -9.91
C VAL A 530 6.10 2.91 -9.55
N GLU A 531 5.35 2.85 -8.45
CA GLU A 531 4.78 1.61 -7.95
C GLU A 531 3.54 1.16 -8.74
N ALA A 532 3.29 -0.15 -8.77
CA ALA A 532 2.16 -0.74 -9.47
C ALA A 532 0.82 -0.22 -8.92
N ARG A 533 -0.13 0.12 -9.81
CA ARG A 533 -1.42 0.74 -9.46
C ARG A 533 -2.18 0.01 -8.35
N HIS A 534 -2.16 -1.32 -8.34
CA HIS A 534 -2.87 -2.14 -7.35
C HIS A 534 -2.24 -2.08 -5.95
N ARG A 535 -0.95 -1.75 -5.81
CA ARG A 535 -0.25 -1.67 -4.51
C ARG A 535 -0.28 -0.28 -3.88
N ARG A 536 -0.54 0.77 -4.66
CA ARG A 536 -0.56 2.17 -4.18
C ARG A 536 -1.51 2.40 -3.00
N PRO A 537 -2.73 1.84 -2.97
CA PRO A 537 -3.61 1.97 -1.81
C PRO A 537 -3.00 1.39 -0.54
N ASP A 538 -2.30 0.25 -0.63
CA ASP A 538 -1.70 -0.38 0.55
C ASP A 538 -0.55 0.44 1.13
N PHE A 539 0.28 1.06 0.29
CA PHE A 539 1.30 2.00 0.74
C PHE A 539 0.69 3.24 1.39
N ALA A 540 -0.35 3.83 0.78
CA ALA A 540 -1.06 4.96 1.35
C ALA A 540 -1.64 4.63 2.74
N MET A 541 -2.30 3.48 2.87
CA MET A 541 -2.90 3.04 4.13
C MET A 541 -1.85 2.61 5.17
N TYR A 542 -0.65 2.22 4.76
CA TYR A 542 0.44 1.93 5.67
C TYR A 542 1.07 3.20 6.26
N VAL A 543 1.25 4.24 5.44
CA VAL A 543 1.93 5.49 5.86
C VAL A 543 0.99 6.46 6.58
N LEU A 544 -0.29 6.52 6.18
CA LEU A 544 -1.30 7.39 6.79
C LEU A 544 -1.35 7.32 8.33
N PRO A 545 -1.43 6.14 9.00
CA PRO A 545 -1.47 6.10 10.46
C PRO A 545 -0.20 6.65 11.10
N LYS A 546 0.97 6.54 10.45
CA LYS A 546 2.24 7.12 10.94
C LYS A 546 2.24 8.65 10.85
N ALA A 547 1.70 9.19 9.76
CA ALA A 547 1.50 10.62 9.62
C ALA A 547 0.55 11.17 10.69
N LEU A 548 -0.59 10.51 10.91
CA LEU A 548 -1.57 10.88 11.94
C LEU A 548 -0.98 10.80 13.35
N GLU A 549 -0.22 9.75 13.67
CA GLU A 549 0.44 9.61 14.96
C GLU A 549 1.46 10.74 15.21
N SER A 550 2.28 11.05 14.20
CA SER A 550 3.26 12.13 14.28
C SER A 550 2.56 13.49 14.46
N ALA A 551 1.54 13.77 13.65
CA ALA A 551 0.74 14.98 13.73
C ALA A 551 0.09 15.15 15.11
N TRP A 552 -0.47 14.07 15.67
CA TRP A 552 -1.06 14.06 17.01
C TRP A 552 -0.02 14.36 18.10
N ARG A 553 1.17 13.76 18.02
CA ARG A 553 2.29 14.02 18.95
C ARG A 553 2.78 15.47 18.84
N MET A 554 2.89 16.02 17.63
CA MET A 554 3.23 17.42 17.39
C MET A 554 2.18 18.37 17.98
N ALA A 555 0.89 18.09 17.78
CA ALA A 555 -0.22 18.88 18.32
C ALA A 555 -0.21 18.90 19.86
N ARG A 556 0.06 17.75 20.50
CA ARG A 556 0.27 17.69 21.97
C ARG A 556 1.48 18.52 22.42
N GLY A 557 2.60 18.45 21.68
CA GLY A 557 3.78 19.27 21.98
C GLY A 557 3.54 20.77 21.86
N ARG A 558 2.55 21.20 21.07
CA ARG A 558 2.10 22.60 20.95
C ARG A 558 1.02 23.00 21.98
N GLY A 559 0.58 22.08 22.84
CA GLY A 559 -0.51 22.34 23.79
C GLY A 559 -1.91 22.37 23.17
N MET A 560 -2.06 22.00 21.89
CA MET A 560 -3.37 21.96 21.22
C MET A 560 -4.25 20.79 21.69
N VAL A 561 -3.66 19.82 22.37
CA VAL A 561 -4.32 18.60 22.86
C VAL A 561 -3.85 18.32 24.29
N LYS A 562 -4.78 18.02 25.21
CA LYS A 562 -4.49 17.71 26.62
C LYS A 562 -3.63 16.44 26.74
N GLY A 563 -2.58 16.49 27.55
CA GLY A 563 -1.71 15.35 27.89
C GLY A 563 -0.28 15.77 28.24
N PRO A 564 0.53 14.86 28.81
CA PRO A 564 1.92 15.17 29.12
C PRO A 564 2.70 15.55 27.87
N LYS A 565 3.53 16.60 27.96
CA LYS A 565 4.42 17.03 26.87
C LYS A 565 5.37 15.89 26.53
N VAL A 566 5.33 15.44 25.28
CA VAL A 566 6.27 14.42 24.78
C VAL A 566 7.50 15.17 24.29
N GLY A 567 8.60 15.12 25.05
CA GLY A 567 9.87 15.71 24.64
C GLY A 567 10.89 15.71 25.77
N GLY A 568 11.82 14.75 25.74
CA GLY A 568 12.96 14.71 26.67
C GLY A 568 13.76 13.41 26.61
N GLU A 569 13.11 12.25 26.63
CA GLU A 569 13.82 11.00 26.99
C GLU A 569 14.23 10.09 25.81
N VAL A 570 13.79 10.36 24.58
CA VAL A 570 13.94 9.39 23.47
C VAL A 570 15.33 9.47 22.80
N LEU A 571 16.09 10.55 22.97
CA LEU A 571 17.43 10.68 22.39
C LEU A 571 18.55 10.08 23.26
N ASN A 572 18.34 9.93 24.58
CA ASN A 572 19.32 9.29 25.48
C ASN A 572 19.23 7.76 25.50
N ALA A 573 18.14 7.17 25.00
CA ALA A 573 17.97 5.71 24.94
C ALA A 573 18.75 5.03 23.79
N TYR A 574 19.51 5.80 23.00
CA TYR A 574 20.29 5.32 21.85
C TYR A 574 21.79 5.64 21.99
N GLN A 575 22.34 5.54 23.20
CA GLN A 575 23.73 5.08 23.27
C GLN A 575 23.74 3.62 22.79
N PRO A 576 24.46 3.26 21.71
CA PRO A 576 24.84 1.88 21.55
C PRO A 576 25.61 1.51 22.82
N LYS A 577 25.08 0.55 23.60
CA LYS A 577 25.96 -0.21 24.48
C LYS A 577 26.96 -0.85 23.53
N THR A 578 28.17 -0.32 23.51
CA THR A 578 29.35 -1.01 23.00
C THR A 578 29.33 -2.39 23.65
N PHE A 579 29.10 -3.41 22.83
CA PHE A 579 29.36 -4.80 23.19
C PHE A 579 30.77 -5.13 22.77
#